data_AF-A0A1Y0N3E6-F1
#
_entry.id   AF-A0A1Y0N3E6-F1
#
_cell.length_a   1.000
_cell.length_b   1.000
_cell.length_c   1.000
_cell.angle_alpha   90.00
_cell.angle_beta   90.00
_cell.angle_gamma   90.00
#
_symmetry.space_group_name_H-M   'P 1'
#
loop_
_entity.id
_entity.type
_entity.pdbx_description
1 polymer ?
#
loop_
_entity_poly.entity_id
_entity_poly.type
_entity_poly.pdbx_seq_one_letter_code
_entity_poly.pdbx_strand_id
1 'polypeptide(L)'
;MNNYALTALKSAQNYKSSYSTIEIWSRSAKEVFPNSKSSQEKSCPKGTFLGLCEDGLVKGIPKGNYTKSVKNKEYALKAIEILIKTV
;
A
#
# COMPACT_ATOMS: atom_id res chain seq x y z
N MET A 1 -6.10 9.88 -10.83
CA MET A 1 -5.58 9.07 -9.70
C MET A 1 -5.28 10.00 -8.53
N ASN A 2 -5.68 9.69 -7.29
CA ASN A 2 -5.38 10.55 -6.14
C ASN A 2 -3.94 10.34 -5.61
N ASN A 3 -3.46 11.23 -4.74
CA ASN A 3 -2.08 11.18 -4.24
C ASN A 3 -1.74 9.88 -3.49
N TYR A 4 -2.67 9.27 -2.74
CA TYR A 4 -2.40 7.99 -2.06
C TYR A 4 -2.29 6.82 -3.04
N ALA A 5 -3.07 6.84 -4.13
CA ALA A 5 -2.93 5.88 -5.21
C ALA A 5 -1.60 6.07 -5.96
N LEU A 6 -1.14 7.31 -6.14
CA LEU A 6 0.22 7.59 -6.63
C LEU A 6 1.30 7.09 -5.67
N THR A 7 1.13 7.26 -4.36
CA THR A 7 2.02 6.69 -3.33
C THR A 7 2.13 5.17 -3.44
N ALA A 8 0.99 4.48 -3.60
CA ALA A 8 0.96 3.03 -3.77
C ALA A 8 1.71 2.58 -5.05
N LEU A 9 1.47 3.27 -6.17
CA LEU A 9 2.16 2.97 -7.44
C LEU A 9 3.67 3.17 -7.32
N LYS A 10 4.11 4.30 -6.77
CA LYS A 10 5.53 4.57 -6.51
C LYS A 10 6.15 3.55 -5.56
N SER A 11 5.41 3.10 -4.55
CA SER A 11 5.88 2.08 -3.61
C SER A 11 6.11 0.75 -4.33
N ALA A 12 5.18 0.34 -5.19
CA ALA A 12 5.32 -0.88 -5.98
C ALA A 12 6.48 -0.80 -6.99
N GLN A 13 6.61 0.32 -7.70
CA GLN A 13 7.67 0.53 -8.69
C GLN A 13 9.07 0.58 -8.07
N ASN A 14 9.20 1.15 -6.87
CA ASN A 14 10.47 1.28 -6.16
C ASN A 14 10.75 0.14 -5.18
N TYR A 15 9.98 -0.95 -5.23
CA TYR A 15 10.21 -2.09 -4.36
C TYR A 15 11.62 -2.66 -4.58
N LYS A 16 12.34 -2.85 -3.48
CA LYS A 16 13.64 -3.52 -3.43
C LYS A 16 13.66 -4.40 -2.19
N SER A 17 14.09 -5.65 -2.33
CA SER A 17 14.16 -6.62 -1.23
C SER A 17 15.07 -6.18 -0.07
N SER A 18 15.98 -5.23 -0.31
CA SER A 18 16.85 -4.63 0.70
C SER A 18 16.15 -3.68 1.67
N TYR A 19 14.90 -3.28 1.37
CA TYR A 19 14.11 -2.39 2.24
C TYR A 19 12.81 -3.05 2.64
N SER A 20 12.32 -2.72 3.84
CA SER A 20 10.99 -3.15 4.25
C SER A 20 9.91 -2.45 3.41
N THR A 21 8.79 -3.14 3.14
CA THR A 21 7.65 -2.55 2.41
C THR A 21 7.09 -1.31 3.13
N ILE A 22 7.18 -1.27 4.46
CA ILE A 22 6.78 -0.12 5.29
C ILE A 22 7.68 1.09 5.02
N GLU A 23 8.99 0.86 4.91
CA GLU A 23 9.96 1.91 4.62
C GLU A 23 9.78 2.45 3.21
N ILE A 24 9.56 1.57 2.23
CA ILE A 24 9.28 1.95 0.84
C ILE A 24 8.04 2.84 0.78
N TRP A 25 6.94 2.44 1.42
CA TRP A 25 5.74 3.28 1.52
C TRP A 25 6.06 4.64 2.12
N SER A 26 6.78 4.67 3.24
CA SER A 26 7.10 5.90 3.96
C SER A 26 7.94 6.87 3.11
N ARG A 27 8.88 6.34 2.30
CA ARG A 27 9.68 7.14 1.35
C ARG A 27 8.80 7.68 0.22
N SER A 28 7.96 6.85 -0.39
CA SER A 28 7.02 7.29 -1.43
C SER A 28 6.00 8.31 -0.91
N ALA A 29 5.54 8.18 0.34
CA ALA A 29 4.62 9.13 0.95
C ALA A 29 5.28 10.50 1.15
N LYS A 30 6.55 10.54 1.60
CA LYS A 30 7.33 11.77 1.73
C LYS A 30 7.53 12.48 0.39
N GLU A 31 7.81 11.72 -0.66
CA GLU A 31 7.97 12.25 -2.01
C GLU A 31 6.66 12.86 -2.55
N VAL A 32 5.53 12.18 -2.34
CA VAL A 32 4.22 12.61 -2.88
C VAL A 32 3.59 13.75 -2.06
N PHE A 33 3.88 13.82 -0.75
CA PHE A 33 3.30 14.81 0.16
C PHE A 33 4.39 15.68 0.83
N PRO A 34 5.21 16.44 0.07
CA PRO A 34 6.39 17.14 0.62
C PRO A 34 6.03 18.10 1.76
N ASN A 35 4.84 18.71 1.70
CA ASN A 35 4.40 19.76 2.63
C ASN A 35 3.31 19.30 3.61
N SER A 36 3.00 18.01 3.70
CA SER A 36 1.89 17.52 4.53
C SER A 36 2.27 16.26 5.31
N LYS A 37 2.87 16.47 6.49
CA LYS A 37 3.22 15.38 7.41
C LYS A 37 2.01 14.51 7.78
N SER A 38 0.85 15.13 8.03
CA SER A 38 -0.39 14.41 8.33
C SER A 38 -0.83 13.47 7.20
N SER A 39 -0.62 13.87 5.94
CA SER A 39 -0.88 13.01 4.79
C SER A 39 0.17 11.90 4.65
N GLN A 40 1.44 12.20 4.90
CA GLN A 40 2.52 11.20 4.89
C GLN A 40 2.26 10.07 5.91
N GLU A 41 1.76 10.43 7.09
CA GLU A 41 1.59 9.51 8.22
C GLU A 41 0.21 8.83 8.25
N LYS A 42 -0.69 9.15 7.30
CA LYS A 42 -2.06 8.63 7.29
C LYS A 42 -2.09 7.10 7.22
N SER A 43 -2.70 6.48 8.22
CA SER A 43 -2.63 5.03 8.43
C SER A 43 -3.52 4.22 7.49
N CYS A 44 -4.73 4.69 7.15
CA CYS A 44 -5.67 3.94 6.32
C CYS A 44 -5.11 3.54 4.94
N PRO A 45 -4.64 4.48 4.10
CA PRO A 45 -4.11 4.13 2.77
C PRO A 45 -2.87 3.23 2.87
N LYS A 46 -2.02 3.47 3.89
CA LYS A 46 -0.88 2.61 4.18
C LYS A 46 -1.32 1.18 4.50
N GLY A 47 -2.27 1.02 5.41
CA GLY A 47 -2.80 -0.28 5.82
C GLY A 47 -3.43 -1.05 4.67
N THR A 48 -4.20 -0.35 3.82
CA THR A 48 -4.80 -0.93 2.61
C THR A 48 -3.74 -1.45 1.64
N PHE A 49 -2.74 -0.63 1.27
CA PHE A 49 -1.67 -1.04 0.35
C PHE A 49 -0.85 -2.22 0.92
N LEU A 50 -0.43 -2.12 2.19
CA LEU A 50 0.36 -3.16 2.82
C LEU A 50 -0.44 -4.47 2.94
N GLY A 51 -1.74 -4.40 3.24
CA GLY A 51 -2.61 -5.58 3.27
C GLY A 51 -2.72 -6.29 1.92
N LEU A 52 -2.76 -5.54 0.81
CA LEU A 52 -2.68 -6.12 -0.54
C LEU A 52 -1.33 -6.77 -0.83
N CYS A 53 -0.24 -6.18 -0.32
CA CYS A 53 1.11 -6.76 -0.44
C CYS A 53 1.23 -8.07 0.34
N GLU A 54 0.70 -8.13 1.57
CA GLU A 54 0.74 -9.34 2.42
C GLU A 54 0.11 -10.55 1.70
N ASP A 55 -0.99 -10.32 1.00
CA ASP A 55 -1.74 -11.36 0.30
C ASP A 55 -1.20 -11.65 -1.10
N GLY A 56 -0.16 -10.92 -1.54
CA GLY A 56 0.53 -11.10 -2.83
C GLY A 56 -0.26 -10.61 -4.03
N LEU A 57 -1.13 -9.63 -3.82
CA LEU A 57 -1.94 -9.01 -4.87
C LEU A 57 -1.20 -7.85 -5.57
N VAL A 58 -0.04 -7.46 -5.06
CA VAL A 58 0.83 -6.44 -5.69
C VAL A 58 1.98 -7.14 -6.39
N LYS A 59 1.99 -7.09 -7.74
CA LYS A 59 3.01 -7.73 -8.57
C LYS A 59 4.43 -7.29 -8.19
N GLY A 60 5.34 -8.24 -8.05
CA GLY A 60 6.75 -7.99 -7.73
C GLY A 60 7.05 -7.83 -6.24
N ILE A 61 6.03 -7.76 -5.38
CA ILE A 61 6.18 -7.76 -3.93
C ILE A 61 5.82 -9.16 -3.40
N PRO A 62 6.74 -9.86 -2.72
CA PRO A 62 6.44 -11.15 -2.10
C PRO A 62 5.32 -11.06 -1.07
N LYS A 63 4.65 -12.19 -0.83
CA LYS A 63 3.74 -12.33 0.33
C LYS A 63 4.52 -12.22 1.63
N GLY A 64 3.87 -11.77 2.69
CA GLY A 64 4.51 -11.60 3.99
C GLY A 64 3.60 -10.95 5.02
N ASN A 65 4.21 -10.43 6.10
CA ASN A 65 3.54 -9.67 7.15
C ASN A 65 4.12 -8.25 7.17
N TYR A 66 3.29 -7.27 6.83
CA TYR A 66 3.67 -5.87 6.61
C TYR A 66 2.81 -4.88 7.39
N THR A 67 1.63 -5.26 7.86
CA THR A 67 0.69 -4.38 8.55
C THR A 67 -0.01 -5.07 9.71
N LYS A 68 -0.33 -4.30 10.75
CA LYS A 68 -1.22 -4.73 11.85
C LYS A 68 -2.66 -4.29 11.61
N SER A 69 -2.94 -3.65 10.48
CA SER A 69 -4.25 -3.06 10.19
C SER A 69 -5.23 -4.10 9.66
N VAL A 70 -6.03 -4.66 10.56
CA VAL A 70 -7.02 -5.70 10.24
C VAL A 70 -8.11 -5.17 9.29
N LYS A 71 -8.82 -4.11 9.68
CA LYS A 71 -9.98 -3.61 8.89
C LYS A 71 -9.60 -3.07 7.52
N ASN A 72 -8.50 -2.31 7.40
CA ASN A 72 -8.10 -1.74 6.12
C ASN A 72 -7.63 -2.81 5.13
N LYS A 73 -7.00 -3.89 5.64
CA LYS A 73 -6.68 -5.08 4.84
C LYS A 73 -7.97 -5.75 4.37
N GLU A 74 -8.88 -6.07 5.30
CA GLU A 74 -10.14 -6.73 5.00
C GLU A 74 -10.95 -5.99 3.92
N TYR A 75 -11.10 -4.66 4.05
CA TYR A 75 -11.77 -3.85 3.04
C TYR A 75 -11.07 -3.88 1.67
N ALA A 76 -9.74 -3.88 1.65
CA ALA A 76 -8.97 -3.97 0.40
C ALA A 76 -9.23 -5.30 -0.32
N LEU A 77 -9.18 -6.40 0.43
CA LEU A 77 -9.40 -7.75 -0.11
C LEU A 77 -10.83 -7.93 -0.58
N LYS A 78 -11.80 -7.42 0.20
CA LYS A 78 -13.21 -7.48 -0.19
C LYS A 78 -13.48 -6.68 -1.47
N ALA A 79 -12.85 -5.52 -1.62
CA ALA A 79 -12.94 -4.73 -2.85
C ALA A 79 -12.38 -5.50 -4.05
N ILE A 80 -11.23 -6.17 -3.91
CA ILE A 80 -10.66 -7.01 -4.97
C ILE A 80 -11.59 -8.18 -5.32
N GLU A 81 -12.16 -8.85 -4.33
CA GLU A 81 -13.13 -9.94 -4.56
C GLU A 81 -14.33 -9.46 -5.38
N ILE A 82 -14.89 -8.29 -5.05
CA ILE A 82 -16.02 -7.69 -5.79
C ILE A 82 -15.59 -7.33 -7.22
N LEU A 83 -14.42 -6.70 -7.38
CA LEU A 83 -13.92 -6.27 -8.68
C LEU A 83 -13.65 -7.45 -9.62
N ILE A 84 -13.11 -8.55 -9.11
CA ILE A 84 -12.82 -9.76 -9.91
C ILE A 84 -14.11 -10.51 -10.29
N LYS A 85 -15.11 -10.54 -9.40
CA LYS A 85 -16.42 -11.19 -9.69
C LYS A 85 -17.26 -10.46 -10.74
N THR A 86 -16.91 -9.22 -11.06
CA THR A 86 -17.66 -8.38 -12.01
C THR A 86 -17.02 -8.39 -13.41
N VAL A 87 -16.05 -9.28 -13.65
CA VAL A 87 -15.38 -9.47 -14.95
C VAL A 87 -15.81 -10.79 -15.58
#